data_AF-A0A7C7MF63-F1
#
_entry.id   AF-A0A7C7MF63-F1
#
_cell.length_a   1.000
_cell.length_b   1.000
_cell.length_c   1.000
_cell.angle_alpha   90.00
_cell.angle_beta   90.00
_cell.angle_gamma   90.00
#
_symmetry.space_group_name_H-M   'P 1'
#
loop_
_entity.id
_entity.type
_entity.pdbx_description
1 polymer ?
#
loop_
_entity_poly.entity_id
_entity_poly.type
_entity_poly.pdbx_seq_one_letter_code
_entity_poly.pdbx_strand_id
1 'polypeptide(L)' 'MKTLDVHDKDPKEISSLVESFVDTDERPIQIITDWEFYSKRRKVVKEILNKKRSQKEMKYYCLFNTPYVTWRIYK' A
#
# COMPACT_ATOMS: atom_id res chain seq x y z
N MET A 1 -0.40 -9.21 12.03
CA MET A 1 -0.11 -8.62 10.70
C MET A 1 -1.44 -8.37 10.03
N LYS A 2 -1.76 -7.11 9.72
CA LYS A 2 -3.00 -6.76 9.00
C LYS A 2 -2.76 -6.76 7.50
N THR A 3 -3.77 -7.15 6.72
CA THR A 3 -3.68 -7.14 5.25
C THR A 3 -4.87 -6.38 4.66
N LEU A 4 -4.58 -5.41 3.81
CA LEU A 4 -5.57 -4.68 3.00
C LEU A 4 -5.35 -5.11 1.56
N ASP A 5 -6.39 -5.68 0.97
CA ASP A 5 -6.39 -6.00 -0.44
C ASP A 5 -7.16 -4.92 -1.22
N VAL A 6 -6.48 -4.26 -2.16
CA VAL A 6 -7.05 -3.20 -2.99
C VAL A 6 -7.03 -3.53 -4.47
N HIS A 7 -6.71 -4.77 -4.87
CA HIS A 7 -6.62 -5.13 -6.29
C HIS A 7 -7.96 -5.00 -7.02
N ASP A 8 -9.08 -5.18 -6.33
CA ASP A 8 -10.44 -5.10 -6.88
C ASP A 8 -11.13 -3.74 -6.67
N LYS A 9 -10.51 -2.82 -5.93
CA LYS A 9 -11.13 -1.55 -5.51
C LYS A 9 -11.03 -0.46 -6.56
N ASP A 10 -11.94 0.51 -6.53
CA ASP A 10 -11.86 1.67 -7.41
C ASP A 10 -10.68 2.57 -6.99
N PRO A 11 -9.86 3.09 -7.92
CA PRO A 11 -8.74 3.97 -7.59
C PRO A 11 -9.09 5.17 -6.70
N LYS A 12 -10.33 5.69 -6.77
CA LYS A 12 -10.79 6.79 -5.91
C LYS A 12 -10.96 6.37 -4.45
N GLU A 13 -11.37 5.13 -4.22
CA GLU A 13 -11.60 4.57 -2.87
C GLU A 13 -10.28 4.14 -2.22
N ILE A 14 -9.31 3.69 -3.03
CA ILE A 14 -8.00 3.22 -2.56
C ILE A 14 -7.29 4.27 -1.73
N SER A 15 -7.38 5.55 -2.09
CA SER A 15 -6.68 6.61 -1.35
C SER A 15 -7.10 6.64 0.12
N SER A 16 -8.40 6.71 0.38
CA SER A 16 -8.93 6.78 1.74
C SER A 16 -8.68 5.48 2.52
N LEU A 17 -8.84 4.33 1.86
CA LEU A 17 -8.58 3.03 2.47
C LEU A 17 -7.11 2.88 2.89
N VAL A 18 -6.18 3.22 2.00
CA VAL A 18 -4.74 3.09 2.27
C VAL A 18 -4.27 4.10 3.31
N GLU A 19 -4.74 5.35 3.26
CA GLU A 19 -4.39 6.35 4.29
C GLU A 19 -4.86 5.90 5.68
N SER A 20 -6.13 5.54 5.83
CA SER A 20 -6.67 5.06 7.11
C SER A 20 -5.97 3.79 7.60
N PHE A 21 -5.59 2.90 6.67
CA PHE A 21 -4.94 1.65 7.00
C PHE A 21 -3.47 1.81 7.38
N VAL A 22 -2.77 2.84 6.88
CA VAL A 22 -1.36 3.11 7.20
C VAL A 22 -1.21 3.97 8.46
N ASP A 23 -2.23 4.74 8.82
CA ASP A 23 -2.23 5.64 9.99
C ASP A 23 -2.47 4.93 11.32
N THR A 24 -2.64 3.61 11.32
CA THR A 24 -2.69 2.80 12.54
C THR A 24 -1.29 2.49 13.10
N ASP A 25 -1.19 2.45 14.42
CA ASP A 25 0.01 1.98 15.13
C ASP A 25 0.23 0.45 15.03
N GLU A 26 -0.75 -0.30 14.51
CA GLU A 26 -0.70 -1.76 14.42
C GLU A 26 0.17 -2.25 13.24
N ARG A 27 1.47 -2.40 13.48
CA ARG A 27 2.45 -2.94 12.51
C ARG A 27 2.87 -4.37 12.87
N PRO A 28 3.21 -5.25 11.89
CA PRO A 28 3.36 -4.98 10.46
C PRO A 28 2.04 -5.01 9.67
N ILE A 29 2.03 -4.23 8.58
CA ILE A 29 0.87 -4.05 7.70
C ILE A 29 1.24 -4.49 6.28
N GLN A 30 0.29 -5.09 5.56
CA GLN A 30 0.44 -5.54 4.20
C GLN A 30 -0.64 -4.95 3.30
N ILE A 31 -0.26 -4.37 2.16
CA ILE A 31 -1.20 -3.91 1.13
C ILE A 31 -0.96 -4.73 -0.13
N ILE A 32 -2.00 -5.39 -0.64
CA ILE A 32 -1.95 -6.14 -1.90
C ILE A 32 -2.55 -5.26 -2.99
N THR A 33 -1.77 -5.00 -4.03
CA THR A 33 -2.19 -4.28 -5.24
C THR A 33 -2.00 -5.17 -6.46
N ASP A 34 -2.49 -4.73 -7.60
CA ASP A 34 -2.18 -5.31 -8.90
C ASP A 34 -0.68 -5.18 -9.26
N TRP A 35 -0.18 -6.17 -10.00
CA TRP A 35 1.20 -6.20 -10.47
C TRP A 35 1.46 -5.24 -11.63
N GLU A 36 0.43 -5.00 -12.44
CA GLU A 36 0.50 -4.23 -13.68
C GLU A 36 1.23 -2.89 -13.49
N PHE A 37 2.30 -2.70 -14.26
CA PHE A 37 3.21 -1.56 -14.10
C PHE A 37 2.51 -0.21 -14.29
N TYR A 38 1.52 -0.16 -15.19
CA TYR A 38 0.74 1.05 -15.50
C TYR A 38 -0.55 1.16 -14.69
N SER A 39 -0.74 0.32 -13.68
CA SER A 39 -1.93 0.41 -12.85
C SER A 39 -2.04 1.73 -12.12
N LYS A 40 -3.21 2.36 -12.27
CA LYS A 40 -3.62 3.52 -11.47
C LYS A 40 -3.66 3.19 -9.97
N ARG A 41 -4.07 1.98 -9.59
CA ARG A 41 -4.19 1.53 -8.19
C ARG A 41 -2.81 1.46 -7.54
N ARG A 42 -1.88 0.75 -8.17
CA ARG A 42 -0.49 0.65 -7.72
C ARG A 42 0.16 2.01 -7.58
N LYS A 43 -0.12 2.94 -8.51
CA LYS A 43 0.40 4.31 -8.46
C LYS A 43 -0.10 5.05 -7.22
N VAL A 44 -1.42 5.02 -6.95
CA VAL A 44 -2.03 5.65 -5.76
C VAL A 44 -1.41 5.12 -4.47
N VAL A 45 -1.30 3.79 -4.32
CA VAL A 45 -0.69 3.19 -3.11
C VAL A 45 0.76 3.65 -2.94
N LYS A 46 1.56 3.62 -4.01
CA LYS A 46 2.96 4.05 -3.98
C LYS A 46 3.12 5.52 -3.58
N GLU A 47 2.24 6.40 -4.07
CA GLU A 47 2.27 7.84 -3.74
C GLU A 47 2.03 8.07 -2.24
N ILE A 48 1.03 7.40 -1.66
CA ILE A 48 0.71 7.51 -0.22
C ILE A 48 1.87 6.98 0.63
N LEU A 49 2.41 5.81 0.27
CA LEU A 49 3.53 5.22 1.00
C LEU A 49 4.79 6.08 0.93
N ASN A 50 5.06 6.72 -0.21
CA ASN A 50 6.18 7.64 -0.35
C ASN A 50 6.02 8.91 0.50
N LYS A 51 4.80 9.46 0.56
CA LYS A 51 4.49 10.62 1.40
C LYS A 51 4.68 10.33 2.89
N LYS A 52 4.18 9.18 3.37
CA LYS A 52 4.36 8.77 4.76
C LYS A 52 5.83 8.41 5.09
N ARG A 53 6.58 7.85 4.12
CA ARG A 53 8.02 7.60 4.26
C ARG A 53 8.83 8.90 4.37
N SER A 54 8.54 9.92 3.56
CA SER A 54 9.27 11.19 3.61
C SER A 54 9.05 11.95 4.92
N GLN A 55 7.93 11.71 5.59
CA GLN A 55 7.61 12.23 6.93
C GLN A 55 8.34 11.47 8.07
N LYS A 56 9.23 10.52 7.75
CA LYS A 56 10.07 9.71 8.67
C LYS A 56 9.32 8.71 9.58
N GLU A 57 8.03 8.47 9.34
CA GLU A 57 7.20 7.64 10.22
C GLU A 57 7.17 6.14 9.86
N MET A 58 7.78 5.70 8.74
CA MET A 58 7.75 4.27 8.37
C MET A 58 8.81 3.80 7.37
N LYS A 59 9.11 2.49 7.43
CA LYS A 59 9.82 1.74 6.38
C LYS A 59 8.83 0.83 5.66
N TYR A 60 8.99 0.67 4.35
CA TYR A 60 8.20 -0.30 3.59
C TYR A 60 9.05 -1.05 2.56
N TYR A 61 8.64 -2.27 2.22
CA TYR A 61 9.22 -3.13 1.20
C TYR A 61 8.17 -3.50 0.17
N CYS A 62 8.57 -3.58 -1.10
CA CYS A 62 7.72 -3.99 -2.21
C CYS A 62 8.13 -5.38 -2.68
N LEU A 63 7.22 -6.35 -2.60
CA LEU A 63 7.40 -7.73 -3.06
C LEU A 63 6.59 -7.93 -4.34
N PHE A 64 7.24 -8.45 -5.37
CA PHE A 64 6.64 -8.70 -6.67
C PHE A 64 6.31 -10.19 -6.82
N ASN A 65 5.02 -10.54 -6.74
CA ASN A 65 4.54 -11.92 -6.86
C ASN A 65 3.41 -11.96 -7.87
N THR A 66 3.68 -12.24 -9.15
CA THR A 66 2.63 -12.31 -10.19
C THR A 66 1.49 -13.25 -9.76
N PRO A 67 0.22 -12.79 -9.73
CA PRO A 67 -0.32 -11.59 -10.41
C PRO A 67 -0.43 -10.30 -9.56
N TYR A 68 0.15 -10.26 -8.36
CA TYR A 68 0.02 -9.16 -7.40
C TYR A 68 1.36 -8.50 -7.01
N VAL A 69 1.24 -7.32 -6.41
CA VAL A 69 2.33 -6.64 -5.70
C VAL A 69 1.93 -6.50 -4.24
N THR A 70 2.86 -6.82 -3.35
CA THR A 70 2.65 -6.76 -1.92
C THR A 70 3.55 -5.70 -1.31
N TRP A 71 2.95 -4.67 -0.71
CA TRP A 71 3.66 -3.66 0.06
C TRP A 71 3.63 -4.05 1.53
N ARG A 72 4.79 -4.25 2.16
CA ARG A 72 4.91 -4.54 3.60
C ARG A 72 5.46 -3.34 4.33
N ILE A 73 4.75 -2.86 5.33
CA ILE A 73 5.07 -1.67 6.10
C ILE A 73 5.44 -2.08 7.52
N TYR A 74 6.55 -1.53 8.02
CA TYR A 74 7.17 -1.83 9.30
C TYR A 74 7.41 -0.54 10.10
N LYS A 75 7.65 -0.71 11.41
CA LYS A 75 8.10 0.38 12.29
C LYS A 75 9.51 0.83 11.90
#